data_AF-A0A1C2C1X1-F1
#
_entry.id   AF-A0A1C2C1X1-F1
#
_cell.length_a   1.000
_cell.length_b   1.000
_cell.length_c   1.000
_cell.angle_alpha   90.00
_cell.angle_beta   90.00
_cell.angle_gamma   90.00
#
_symmetry.space_group_name_H-M   'P 1'
#
loop_
_entity.id
_entity.type
_entity.pdbx_description
1 polymer ?
#
loop_
_entity_poly.entity_id
_entity_poly.type
_entity_poly.pdbx_seq_one_letter_code
_entity_poly.pdbx_strand_id
1 'polypeptide(L)'
;MFSDTWVLALFAHKLLSYLAVSGSIGAAFLLQLPALAQPQSDSLAFRLWLKRLVLGWSAAGMVLALLYLPLQAGALAETGVAGMADRLMLQMVWQSAMRTQLLLWLCGYAALWLWAWRVKHSGKAVVSIAVVSLAAFLLAASFSQTGHVASLAGLWPLLLTLHVLAISAWVGALLPLWQSCYRLAPDRLVALMGQFGQVALYLLVLLISCGVLILLQLLDSPAALFVTDYGRLMLFKLMLVAVMLLLAAWHKFSLVKALAQHQNSRLLARSIFIEMLLALLVLATSSSFTTVVGLAH
;
A
#
# COMPACT_ATOMS: atom_id res chain seq x y z
N MET A 1 -17.05 -2.16 -25.48
CA MET A 1 -16.46 -3.32 -24.76
C MET A 1 -14.96 -3.06 -24.82
N PHE A 2 -14.38 -2.58 -23.72
CA PHE A 2 -13.00 -2.08 -23.72
C PHE A 2 -12.07 -3.08 -24.39
N SER A 3 -11.20 -2.62 -25.29
CA SER A 3 -10.20 -3.50 -25.89
C SER A 3 -9.32 -4.10 -24.78
N ASP A 4 -8.90 -5.35 -24.95
CA ASP A 4 -8.06 -6.09 -23.98
C ASP A 4 -6.83 -5.28 -23.53
N THR A 5 -6.31 -4.44 -24.41
CA THR A 5 -5.19 -3.52 -24.16
C THR A 5 -5.49 -2.46 -23.09
N TRP A 6 -6.68 -1.86 -23.08
CA TRP A 6 -7.07 -0.86 -22.09
C TRP A 6 -7.30 -1.48 -20.71
N VAL A 7 -7.91 -2.67 -20.68
CA VAL A 7 -8.10 -3.44 -19.45
C VAL A 7 -6.75 -3.76 -18.81
N LEU A 8 -5.78 -4.23 -19.62
CA LEU A 8 -4.43 -4.52 -19.13
C LEU A 8 -3.70 -3.25 -18.66
N ALA A 9 -3.81 -2.14 -19.39
CA ALA A 9 -3.18 -0.87 -19.02
C ALA A 9 -3.73 -0.33 -17.69
N LEU A 10 -5.05 -0.35 -17.50
CA LEU A 10 -5.69 0.07 -16.25
C LEU A 10 -5.35 -0.86 -15.08
N PHE A 11 -5.32 -2.17 -15.32
CA PHE A 11 -4.90 -3.16 -14.33
C PHE A 11 -3.45 -2.90 -13.87
N ALA A 12 -2.53 -2.73 -14.82
CA ALA A 12 -1.13 -2.46 -14.54
C ALA A 12 -0.95 -1.13 -13.80
N HIS A 13 -1.64 -0.08 -14.25
CA HIS A 13 -1.63 1.22 -13.60
C HIS A 13 -2.07 1.13 -12.14
N LYS A 14 -3.21 0.48 -11.86
CA LYS A 14 -3.71 0.32 -10.47
C LYS A 14 -2.75 -0.47 -9.60
N LEU A 15 -2.21 -1.58 -10.11
CA LEU A 15 -1.23 -2.38 -9.37
C LEU A 15 0.02 -1.55 -9.03
N LEU A 16 0.55 -0.80 -10.00
CA LEU A 16 1.69 0.09 -9.79
C LEU A 16 1.36 1.21 -8.80
N SER A 17 0.15 1.78 -8.85
CA SER A 17 -0.32 2.78 -7.88
C SER A 17 -0.42 2.20 -6.47
N TYR A 18 -0.91 0.96 -6.30
CA TYR A 18 -0.93 0.28 -5.00
C TYR A 18 0.49 0.06 -4.45
N LEU A 19 1.43 -0.34 -5.31
CA LEU A 19 2.84 -0.49 -4.94
C LEU A 19 3.49 0.86 -4.59
N ALA A 20 3.18 1.93 -5.31
CA ALA A 20 3.71 3.26 -5.03
C ALA A 20 3.18 3.83 -3.71
N VAL A 21 1.88 3.68 -3.42
CA VAL A 21 1.28 4.10 -2.14
C VAL A 21 1.86 3.28 -0.98
N SER A 22 1.85 1.95 -1.09
CA SER A 22 2.38 1.09 -0.03
C SER A 22 3.87 1.34 0.20
N GLY A 23 4.68 1.33 -0.87
CA GLY A 23 6.12 1.58 -0.81
C GLY A 23 6.49 2.94 -0.20
N SER A 24 5.77 4.01 -0.55
CA SER A 24 6.04 5.34 0.03
C SER A 24 5.66 5.41 1.51
N ILE A 25 4.47 4.91 1.89
CA ILE A 25 3.98 4.89 3.27
C ILE A 25 4.87 4.01 4.14
N GLY A 26 5.14 2.76 3.73
CA GLY A 26 5.91 1.80 4.52
C GLY A 26 7.36 2.21 4.73
N ALA A 27 8.03 2.74 3.71
CA ALA A 27 9.39 3.25 3.86
C ALA A 27 9.45 4.51 4.75
N ALA A 28 8.49 5.42 4.62
CA ALA A 28 8.40 6.60 5.48
C ALA A 28 8.06 6.23 6.93
N PHE A 29 7.18 5.26 7.13
CA PHE A 29 6.81 4.70 8.43
C PHE A 29 8.03 4.09 9.14
N LEU A 30 8.82 3.26 8.45
CA LEU A 30 10.02 2.65 9.05
C LEU A 30 11.07 3.69 9.45
N LEU A 31 11.22 4.78 8.69
CA LEU A 31 12.12 5.87 9.06
C LEU A 31 11.77 6.54 10.41
N GLN A 32 10.50 6.47 10.84
CA GLN A 32 10.06 6.98 12.14
C GLN A 32 10.38 6.02 13.29
N LEU A 33 10.79 4.77 13.04
CA LEU A 33 11.07 3.82 14.11
C LEU A 33 12.34 4.21 14.91
N PRO A 34 12.26 4.24 16.25
CA PRO A 34 13.40 4.58 17.11
C PRO A 34 14.62 3.66 16.92
N ALA A 35 14.44 2.38 16.57
CA ALA A 35 15.54 1.43 16.31
C ALA A 35 16.53 1.94 15.26
N LEU A 36 16.04 2.73 14.29
CA LEU A 36 16.89 3.32 13.27
C LEU A 36 17.52 4.65 13.72
N ALA A 37 17.03 5.27 14.80
CA ALA A 37 17.44 6.62 15.23
C ALA A 37 18.82 6.70 15.85
N GLN A 38 19.35 5.60 16.39
CA GLN A 38 20.64 5.61 17.07
C GLN A 38 21.80 5.76 16.06
N PRO A 39 22.76 6.66 16.30
CA PRO A 39 23.83 7.00 15.35
C PRO A 39 24.95 5.95 15.33
N GLN A 40 24.92 5.03 14.37
CA GLN A 40 26.08 4.22 13.93
C GLN A 40 26.13 4.20 12.39
N SER A 41 27.30 3.91 11.82
CA SER A 41 27.57 3.93 10.36
C SER A 41 26.52 3.18 9.52
N ASP A 42 26.19 1.96 9.92
CA ASP A 42 25.36 1.05 9.11
C ASP A 42 23.89 1.50 9.11
N SER A 43 23.44 2.01 10.25
CA SER A 43 22.11 2.61 10.41
C SER A 43 21.93 3.88 9.57
N LEU A 44 23.01 4.65 9.38
CA LEU A 44 22.99 5.84 8.52
C LEU A 44 22.85 5.44 7.05
N ALA A 45 23.66 4.49 6.58
CA ALA A 45 23.59 3.99 5.20
C ALA A 45 22.21 3.40 4.88
N PHE A 46 21.67 2.58 5.79
CA PHE A 46 20.33 2.01 5.64
C PHE A 46 19.23 3.10 5.62
N ARG A 47 19.32 4.11 6.50
CA ARG A 47 18.39 5.24 6.50
C ARG A 47 18.44 6.09 5.24
N LEU A 48 19.63 6.36 4.71
CA LEU A 48 19.78 7.08 3.45
C LEU A 48 19.19 6.28 2.28
N TRP A 49 19.32 4.96 2.30
CA TRP A 49 18.66 4.09 1.34
C TRP A 49 17.13 4.13 1.47
N LEU A 50 16.58 4.08 2.68
CA LEU A 50 15.13 4.25 2.91
C LEU A 50 14.63 5.62 2.45
N LYS A 51 15.38 6.69 2.71
CA LYS A 51 15.09 8.05 2.25
C LYS A 51 14.98 8.10 0.72
N ARG A 52 15.92 7.45 0.02
CA ARG A 52 15.88 7.32 -1.45
C ARG A 52 14.68 6.51 -1.92
N LEU A 53 14.28 5.46 -1.20
CA LEU A 53 13.05 4.73 -1.51
C LEU A 53 11.81 5.61 -1.36
N VAL A 54 11.67 6.39 -0.30
CA VAL A 54 10.52 7.31 -0.13
C VAL A 54 10.48 8.31 -1.28
N LEU A 55 11.63 8.91 -1.63
CA LEU A 55 11.72 9.84 -2.76
C LEU A 55 11.34 9.17 -4.10
N GLY A 56 11.87 7.98 -4.36
CA GLY A 56 11.61 7.22 -5.58
C GLY A 56 10.16 6.81 -5.71
N TRP A 57 9.57 6.21 -4.67
CA TRP A 57 8.16 5.81 -4.66
C TRP A 57 7.22 7.00 -4.75
N SER A 58 7.54 8.11 -4.08
CA SER A 58 6.71 9.32 -4.15
C SER A 58 6.77 9.97 -5.53
N ALA A 59 7.95 10.04 -6.15
CA ALA A 59 8.08 10.55 -7.52
C ALA A 59 7.37 9.66 -8.54
N ALA A 60 7.56 8.34 -8.46
CA ALA A 60 6.85 7.38 -9.30
C ALA A 60 5.33 7.46 -9.09
N GLY A 61 4.88 7.58 -7.85
CA GLY A 61 3.48 7.76 -7.48
C GLY A 61 2.85 9.04 -8.06
N MET A 62 3.58 10.16 -8.07
CA MET A 62 3.11 11.40 -8.73
C MET A 62 2.97 11.22 -10.23
N VAL A 63 3.94 10.57 -10.89
CA VAL A 63 3.86 10.28 -12.33
C VAL A 63 2.66 9.38 -12.62
N LEU A 64 2.47 8.30 -11.85
CA LEU A 64 1.32 7.43 -11.98
C LEU A 64 0.01 8.20 -11.78
N ALA A 65 -0.09 9.02 -10.73
CA ALA A 65 -1.28 9.81 -10.47
C ALA A 65 -1.65 10.71 -11.67
N LEU A 66 -0.67 11.40 -12.27
CA LEU A 66 -0.89 12.23 -13.46
C LEU A 66 -1.27 11.41 -14.70
N LEU A 67 -0.71 10.21 -14.86
CA LEU A 67 -1.04 9.30 -15.96
C LEU A 67 -2.44 8.69 -15.84
N TYR A 68 -3.03 8.66 -14.64
CA TYR A 68 -4.33 8.02 -14.43
C TYR A 68 -5.44 8.70 -15.24
N LEU A 69 -5.42 10.03 -15.31
CA LEU A 69 -6.43 10.82 -16.02
C LEU A 69 -6.48 10.58 -17.54
N PRO A 70 -5.37 10.69 -18.29
CA PRO A 70 -5.36 10.37 -19.72
C PRO A 70 -5.61 8.88 -19.99
N LEU A 71 -5.16 7.96 -19.12
CA LEU A 71 -5.45 6.53 -19.28
C LEU A 71 -6.96 6.23 -19.17
N GLN A 72 -7.64 6.84 -18.19
CA GLN A 72 -9.08 6.69 -18.03
C GLN A 72 -9.85 7.34 -19.19
N ALA A 73 -9.41 8.50 -19.66
CA ALA A 73 -10.01 9.17 -20.82
C ALA A 73 -9.87 8.32 -22.10
N GLY A 74 -8.68 7.76 -22.34
CA GLY A 74 -8.43 6.88 -23.48
C GLY A 74 -9.25 5.59 -23.46
N ALA A 75 -9.41 5.00 -22.27
CA ALA A 75 -10.29 3.85 -22.10
C ALA A 75 -11.75 4.19 -22.45
N LEU A 76 -12.27 5.33 -21.98
CA LEU A 76 -13.66 5.76 -22.23
C LEU A 76 -13.90 6.18 -23.69
N ALA A 77 -12.91 6.77 -24.36
CA ALA A 77 -13.03 7.24 -25.73
C ALA A 77 -13.19 6.10 -26.75
N GLU A 78 -12.66 4.90 -26.45
CA GLU A 78 -12.57 3.73 -27.34
C GLU A 78 -11.92 4.02 -28.73
N THR A 79 -11.26 5.16 -28.93
CA THR A 79 -10.58 5.57 -30.19
C THR A 79 -9.08 5.26 -30.21
N GLY A 80 -8.64 4.28 -29.42
CA GLY A 80 -7.22 3.95 -29.24
C GLY A 80 -6.45 5.06 -28.51
N VAL A 81 -5.11 5.10 -28.69
CA VAL A 81 -4.23 6.01 -27.92
C VAL A 81 -4.56 7.49 -28.12
N ALA A 82 -5.13 7.87 -29.27
CA ALA A 82 -5.61 9.23 -29.53
C ALA A 82 -6.67 9.68 -28.51
N GLY A 83 -7.48 8.75 -28.01
CA GLY A 83 -8.49 9.00 -26.99
C GLY A 83 -7.95 9.51 -25.66
N MET A 84 -6.66 9.29 -25.36
CA MET A 84 -6.01 9.84 -24.16
C MET A 84 -5.96 11.37 -24.17
N ALA A 85 -6.05 11.99 -25.35
CA ALA A 85 -6.05 13.44 -25.54
C ALA A 85 -7.45 13.97 -25.90
N ASP A 86 -8.49 13.13 -25.86
CA ASP A 86 -9.85 13.55 -26.16
C ASP A 86 -10.33 14.55 -25.08
N ARG A 87 -10.57 15.80 -25.50
CA ARG A 87 -10.91 16.89 -24.58
C ARG A 87 -12.21 16.64 -23.81
N LEU A 88 -13.20 16.02 -24.45
CA LEU A 88 -14.50 15.78 -23.87
C LEU A 88 -14.41 14.67 -22.81
N MET A 89 -13.70 13.58 -23.12
CA MET A 89 -13.43 12.51 -22.15
C MET A 89 -12.57 13.00 -20.98
N LEU A 90 -11.52 13.77 -21.23
CA LEU A 90 -10.68 14.37 -20.19
C LEU A 90 -11.50 15.28 -19.26
N GLN A 91 -12.40 16.09 -19.81
CA GLN A 91 -13.27 16.96 -19.03
C GLN A 91 -14.27 16.16 -18.19
N MET A 92 -14.86 15.09 -18.74
CA MET A 92 -15.75 14.19 -17.99
C MET A 92 -15.02 13.53 -16.81
N VAL A 93 -13.83 12.98 -17.05
CA VAL A 93 -13.01 12.37 -16.00
C VAL A 93 -12.61 13.40 -14.94
N TRP A 94 -12.25 14.63 -15.34
CA TRP A 94 -11.89 15.71 -14.42
C TRP A 94 -13.07 16.22 -13.57
N GLN A 95 -14.30 16.12 -14.06
CA GLN A 95 -15.50 16.49 -13.29
C GLN A 95 -15.97 15.39 -12.33
N SER A 96 -15.42 14.18 -12.44
CA SER A 96 -15.75 13.05 -11.58
C SER A 96 -15.02 13.08 -10.23
N ALA A 97 -15.35 12.13 -9.34
CA ALA A 97 -14.68 11.90 -8.06
C ALA A 97 -13.16 11.61 -8.21
N MET A 98 -12.72 11.23 -9.41
CA MET A 98 -11.32 10.98 -9.74
C MET A 98 -10.44 12.23 -9.59
N ARG A 99 -10.99 13.44 -9.75
CA ARG A 99 -10.25 14.68 -9.48
C ARG A 99 -9.83 14.77 -8.02
N THR A 100 -10.72 14.47 -7.09
CA THR A 100 -10.42 14.51 -5.66
C THR A 100 -9.38 13.44 -5.31
N GLN A 101 -9.51 12.24 -5.85
CA GLN A 101 -8.51 11.17 -5.69
C GLN A 101 -7.13 11.61 -6.19
N LEU A 102 -7.04 12.20 -7.38
CA LEU A 102 -5.80 12.71 -7.96
C LEU A 102 -5.15 13.78 -7.07
N LEU A 103 -5.92 14.77 -6.61
CA LEU A 103 -5.41 15.84 -5.75
C LEU A 103 -4.88 15.29 -4.42
N LEU A 104 -5.58 14.33 -3.81
CA LEU A 104 -5.12 13.67 -2.59
C LEU A 104 -3.81 12.90 -2.80
N TRP A 105 -3.68 12.18 -3.92
CA TRP A 105 -2.41 11.53 -4.30
C TRP A 105 -1.28 12.53 -4.48
N LEU A 106 -1.48 13.58 -5.27
CA LEU A 106 -0.45 14.59 -5.53
C LEU A 106 -0.01 15.29 -4.24
N CYS A 107 -0.95 15.70 -3.39
CA CYS A 107 -0.65 16.32 -2.10
C CYS A 107 0.10 15.36 -1.16
N GLY A 108 -0.36 14.12 -1.03
CA GLY A 108 0.26 13.10 -0.18
C GLY A 108 1.68 12.75 -0.64
N TYR A 109 1.89 12.51 -1.93
CA TYR A 109 3.21 12.21 -2.47
C TYR A 109 4.15 13.42 -2.41
N ALA A 110 3.67 14.63 -2.73
CA ALA A 110 4.48 15.84 -2.62
C ALA A 110 4.90 16.10 -1.16
N ALA A 111 4.00 15.87 -0.19
CA ALA A 111 4.32 15.99 1.23
C ALA A 111 5.39 14.98 1.66
N LEU A 112 5.28 13.70 1.28
CA LEU A 112 6.31 12.68 1.56
C LEU A 112 7.64 12.99 0.86
N TRP A 113 7.59 13.44 -0.39
CA TRP A 113 8.78 13.78 -1.16
C TRP A 113 9.52 14.98 -0.55
N LEU A 114 8.81 16.06 -0.22
CA LEU A 114 9.37 17.25 0.43
C LEU A 114 9.89 16.93 1.83
N TRP A 115 9.13 16.15 2.61
CA TRP A 115 9.55 15.67 3.92
C TRP A 115 10.86 14.88 3.81
N ALA A 116 10.88 13.85 2.95
CA ALA A 116 12.07 13.05 2.74
C ALA A 116 13.22 13.95 2.30
N TRP A 117 13.05 14.82 1.30
CA TRP A 117 14.13 15.69 0.83
C TRP A 117 14.72 16.58 1.95
N ARG A 118 13.86 17.23 2.74
CA ARG A 118 14.26 18.24 3.74
C ARG A 118 14.66 17.71 5.10
N VAL A 119 14.28 16.48 5.47
CA VAL A 119 14.64 15.91 6.77
C VAL A 119 16.17 15.81 6.85
N LYS A 120 16.73 16.72 7.65
CA LYS A 120 18.08 16.68 8.21
C LYS A 120 17.99 15.99 9.58
N HIS A 121 19.08 15.36 10.00
CA HIS A 121 19.18 14.51 11.20
C HIS A 121 18.85 15.21 12.55
N SER A 122 18.37 16.46 12.56
CA SER A 122 18.22 17.30 13.75
C SER A 122 16.77 17.42 14.25
N GLY A 123 16.44 16.66 15.29
CA GLY A 123 15.70 17.15 16.47
C GLY A 123 14.17 17.32 16.44
N LYS A 124 13.48 17.34 15.28
CA LYS A 124 12.01 17.59 15.23
C LYS A 124 11.17 16.33 14.96
N ALA A 125 11.34 15.31 15.80
CA ALA A 125 10.65 14.01 15.62
C ALA A 125 9.12 14.15 15.54
N VAL A 126 8.51 14.98 16.39
CA VAL A 126 7.05 15.19 16.42
C VAL A 126 6.52 15.78 15.10
N VAL A 127 7.19 16.81 14.56
CA VAL A 127 6.80 17.43 13.29
C VAL A 127 6.96 16.44 12.14
N SER A 128 8.04 15.65 12.16
CA SER A 128 8.27 14.59 11.17
C SER A 128 7.15 13.55 11.18
N ILE A 129 6.75 13.07 12.37
CA ILE A 129 5.65 12.12 12.52
C ILE A 129 4.34 12.72 12.02
N ALA A 130 4.01 13.95 12.40
CA ALA A 130 2.78 14.61 11.98
C ALA A 130 2.67 14.74 10.45
N VAL A 131 3.76 15.17 9.77
CA VAL A 131 3.79 15.30 8.31
C VAL A 131 3.64 13.95 7.62
N VAL A 132 4.35 12.91 8.08
CA VAL A 132 4.26 11.56 7.49
C VAL A 132 2.87 10.95 7.72
N SER A 133 2.31 11.08 8.92
CA SER A 133 0.97 10.59 9.23
C SER A 133 -0.10 11.28 8.39
N LEU A 134 -0.03 12.61 8.24
CA LEU A 134 -0.94 13.36 7.38
C LEU A 134 -0.81 12.93 5.91
N ALA A 135 0.41 12.83 5.40
CA ALA A 135 0.64 12.43 4.03
C ALA A 135 0.16 10.99 3.74
N ALA A 136 0.42 10.06 4.66
CA ALA A 136 -0.10 8.69 4.59
C ALA A 136 -1.62 8.66 4.64
N PHE A 137 -2.25 9.49 5.48
CA PHE A 137 -3.70 9.61 5.54
C PHE A 137 -4.28 10.14 4.23
N LEU A 138 -3.70 11.19 3.63
CA LEU A 138 -4.14 11.71 2.33
C LEU A 138 -4.06 10.64 1.23
N LEU A 139 -2.93 9.92 1.17
CA LEU A 139 -2.74 8.83 0.21
C LEU A 139 -3.76 7.71 0.43
N ALA A 140 -4.04 7.30 1.67
CA ALA A 140 -5.02 6.27 1.96
C ALA A 140 -6.47 6.73 1.70
N ALA A 141 -6.82 7.96 2.07
CA ALA A 141 -8.16 8.52 1.91
C ALA A 141 -8.56 8.72 0.44
N SER A 142 -7.58 8.82 -0.45
CA SER A 142 -7.80 8.88 -1.90
C SER A 142 -8.57 7.65 -2.43
N PHE A 143 -8.38 6.47 -1.84
CA PHE A 143 -9.04 5.23 -2.26
C PHE A 143 -10.52 5.19 -1.86
N SER A 144 -10.91 5.99 -0.88
CA SER A 144 -12.30 6.12 -0.46
C SER A 144 -13.09 7.12 -1.31
N GLN A 145 -12.46 7.77 -2.29
CA GLN A 145 -13.14 8.69 -3.21
C GLN A 145 -13.78 7.96 -4.40
N THR A 146 -13.38 6.71 -4.68
CA THR A 146 -13.87 5.93 -5.82
C THR A 146 -14.28 4.52 -5.40
N GLY A 147 -15.09 3.87 -6.23
CA GLY A 147 -15.62 2.52 -5.97
C GLY A 147 -16.87 2.50 -5.06
N HIS A 148 -17.40 1.30 -4.81
CA HIS A 148 -18.68 1.13 -4.10
C HIS A 148 -18.68 1.66 -2.66
N VAL A 149 -17.52 1.70 -1.99
CA VAL A 149 -17.44 2.29 -0.64
C VAL A 149 -17.60 3.81 -0.68
N ALA A 150 -17.25 4.47 -1.78
CA ALA A 150 -17.36 5.92 -1.91
C ALA A 150 -18.83 6.39 -1.96
N SER A 151 -19.76 5.53 -2.41
CA SER A 151 -21.20 5.80 -2.35
C SER A 151 -21.82 5.55 -0.97
N LEU A 152 -21.09 4.95 -0.04
CA LEU A 152 -21.57 4.70 1.32
C LEU A 152 -21.32 5.92 2.20
N ALA A 153 -22.36 6.41 2.87
CA ALA A 153 -22.27 7.52 3.81
C ALA A 153 -21.74 7.09 5.19
N GLY A 154 -21.27 8.05 6.00
CA GLY A 154 -20.90 7.82 7.39
C GLY A 154 -19.50 7.24 7.57
N LEU A 155 -19.36 6.15 8.33
CA LEU A 155 -18.05 5.64 8.77
C LEU A 155 -17.30 4.81 7.71
N TRP A 156 -17.96 4.36 6.63
CA TRP A 156 -17.38 3.41 5.67
C TRP A 156 -16.17 3.96 4.89
N PRO A 157 -16.17 5.22 4.40
CA PRO A 157 -14.98 5.81 3.79
C PRO A 157 -13.79 5.88 4.75
N LEU A 158 -14.04 6.13 6.04
CA LEU A 158 -13.01 6.15 7.07
C LEU A 158 -12.46 4.75 7.35
N LEU A 159 -13.31 3.73 7.48
CA LEU A 159 -12.86 2.35 7.64
C LEU A 159 -12.00 1.89 6.47
N LEU A 160 -12.38 2.22 5.23
CA LEU A 160 -11.56 1.89 4.07
C LEU A 160 -10.23 2.65 4.08
N THR A 161 -10.23 3.93 4.47
CA THR A 161 -9.01 4.72 4.62
C THR A 161 -8.07 4.06 5.64
N LEU A 162 -8.58 3.66 6.80
CA LEU A 162 -7.80 2.99 7.84
C LEU A 162 -7.30 1.61 7.39
N HIS A 163 -8.12 0.85 6.66
CA HIS A 163 -7.72 -0.43 6.07
C HIS A 163 -6.57 -0.25 5.08
N VAL A 164 -6.68 0.71 4.15
CA VAL A 164 -5.62 1.03 3.17
C VAL A 164 -4.36 1.52 3.86
N LEU A 165 -4.48 2.35 4.90
CA LEU A 165 -3.34 2.83 5.68
C LEU A 165 -2.61 1.65 6.35
N ALA A 166 -3.35 0.74 6.98
CA ALA A 166 -2.78 -0.42 7.67
C ALA A 166 -2.06 -1.38 6.72
N ILE A 167 -2.70 -1.74 5.60
CA ILE A 167 -2.07 -2.63 4.60
C ILE A 167 -0.88 -1.95 3.93
N SER A 168 -0.94 -0.64 3.68
CA SER A 168 0.16 0.11 3.07
C SER A 168 1.38 0.18 3.99
N ALA A 169 1.17 0.43 5.28
CA ALA A 169 2.24 0.43 6.28
C ALA A 169 2.87 -0.97 6.44
N TRP A 170 2.07 -2.05 6.42
CA TRP A 170 2.57 -3.41 6.52
C TRP A 170 3.30 -3.87 5.24
N VAL A 171 2.61 -3.90 4.10
CA VAL A 171 3.17 -4.38 2.82
C VAL A 171 4.34 -3.52 2.38
N GLY A 172 4.23 -2.20 2.52
CA GLY A 172 5.28 -1.26 2.17
C GLY A 172 6.56 -1.41 2.98
N ALA A 173 6.47 -1.94 4.20
CA ALA A 173 7.62 -2.20 5.05
C ALA A 173 8.38 -3.48 4.68
N LEU A 174 7.76 -4.42 3.96
CA LEU A 174 8.35 -5.74 3.68
C LEU A 174 9.67 -5.65 2.90
N LEU A 175 9.73 -4.83 1.84
CA LEU A 175 10.94 -4.67 1.03
C LEU A 175 12.11 -4.08 1.86
N PRO A 176 11.91 -2.96 2.59
CA PRO A 176 12.88 -2.50 3.58
C PRO A 176 13.32 -3.52 4.61
N LEU A 177 12.40 -4.29 5.19
CA LEU A 177 12.69 -5.30 6.21
C LEU A 177 13.52 -6.45 5.63
N TRP A 178 13.20 -6.88 4.41
CA TRP A 178 14.00 -7.85 3.66
C TRP A 178 15.43 -7.33 3.43
N GLN A 179 15.59 -6.08 2.99
CA GLN A 179 16.91 -5.48 2.79
C GLN A 179 17.68 -5.26 4.10
N SER A 180 16.98 -5.03 5.21
CA SER A 180 17.60 -4.87 6.52
C SER A 180 18.35 -6.14 6.96
N CYS A 181 17.90 -7.32 6.52
CA CYS A 181 18.56 -8.61 6.79
C CYS A 181 19.97 -8.71 6.21
N TYR A 182 20.28 -7.90 5.18
CA TYR A 182 21.58 -7.88 4.50
C TYR A 182 22.39 -6.61 4.79
N ARG A 183 21.75 -5.55 5.29
CA ARG A 183 22.36 -4.22 5.46
C ARG A 183 22.61 -3.83 6.91
N LEU A 184 21.99 -4.50 7.88
CA LEU A 184 22.13 -4.21 9.31
C LEU A 184 22.88 -5.30 10.05
N ALA A 185 23.68 -4.90 11.04
CA ALA A 185 24.26 -5.81 12.01
C ALA A 185 23.17 -6.59 12.79
N PRO A 186 23.44 -7.81 13.28
CA PRO A 186 22.44 -8.67 13.93
C PRO A 186 21.66 -7.99 15.07
N ASP A 187 22.32 -7.26 15.97
CA ASP A 187 21.66 -6.61 17.11
C ASP A 187 20.66 -5.54 16.66
N ARG A 188 21.01 -4.79 15.61
CA ARG A 188 20.13 -3.77 15.00
C ARG A 188 18.96 -4.39 14.27
N LEU A 189 19.21 -5.50 13.57
CA LEU A 189 18.18 -6.27 12.90
C LEU A 189 17.15 -6.78 13.92
N VAL A 190 17.60 -7.36 15.04
CA VAL A 190 16.73 -7.80 16.14
C VAL A 190 15.92 -6.64 16.71
N ALA A 191 16.55 -5.50 16.98
CA ALA A 191 15.85 -4.31 17.49
C ALA A 191 14.78 -3.79 16.52
N LEU A 192 15.10 -3.70 15.21
CA LEU A 192 14.17 -3.27 14.17
C LEU A 192 12.99 -4.24 14.03
N MET A 193 13.26 -5.55 13.95
CA MET A 193 12.24 -6.59 13.81
C MET A 193 11.34 -6.67 15.05
N GLY A 194 11.91 -6.50 16.24
CA GLY A 194 11.16 -6.40 17.49
C GLY A 194 10.17 -5.25 17.45
N GLN A 195 10.65 -4.02 17.22
CA GLN A 195 9.80 -2.81 17.19
C GLN A 195 8.74 -2.88 16.10
N PHE A 196 9.11 -3.28 14.88
CA PHE A 196 8.15 -3.49 13.80
C PHE A 196 7.11 -4.53 14.20
N GLY A 197 7.52 -5.66 14.80
CA GLY A 197 6.63 -6.71 15.25
C GLY A 197 5.66 -6.29 16.38
N GLN A 198 6.00 -5.30 17.20
CA GLN A 198 5.02 -4.69 18.14
C GLN A 198 3.99 -3.87 17.40
N VAL A 199 4.41 -2.97 16.50
CA VAL A 199 3.48 -2.11 15.74
C VAL A 199 2.62 -2.93 14.78
N ALA A 200 3.18 -3.98 14.16
CA ALA A 200 2.50 -4.87 13.23
C ALA A 200 1.27 -5.56 13.85
N LEU A 201 1.25 -5.83 15.17
CA LEU A 201 0.05 -6.36 15.82
C LEU A 201 -1.11 -5.37 15.78
N TYR A 202 -0.86 -4.09 16.09
CA TYR A 202 -1.89 -3.06 16.04
C TYR A 202 -2.38 -2.84 14.61
N LEU A 203 -1.45 -2.80 13.64
CA LEU A 203 -1.80 -2.73 12.22
C LEU A 203 -2.66 -3.92 11.79
N LEU A 204 -2.33 -5.12 12.26
CA LEU A 204 -3.07 -6.34 11.94
C LEU A 204 -4.49 -6.34 12.51
N VAL A 205 -4.64 -6.00 13.79
CA VAL A 205 -5.97 -5.90 14.43
C VAL A 205 -6.81 -4.85 13.72
N LEU A 206 -6.25 -3.68 13.42
CA LEU A 206 -6.94 -2.63 12.67
C LEU A 206 -7.36 -3.11 11.26
N LEU A 207 -6.44 -3.78 10.55
CA LEU A 207 -6.65 -4.29 9.21
C LEU A 207 -7.79 -5.32 9.15
N ILE A 208 -7.77 -6.30 10.05
CA ILE A 208 -8.80 -7.35 10.13
C ILE A 208 -10.14 -6.71 10.49
N SER A 209 -10.20 -5.89 11.54
CA SER A 209 -11.45 -5.27 11.99
C SER A 209 -12.10 -4.42 10.90
N CYS A 210 -11.32 -3.55 10.24
CA CYS A 210 -11.84 -2.75 9.13
C CYS A 210 -12.25 -3.64 7.94
N GLY A 211 -11.44 -4.63 7.59
CA GLY A 211 -11.69 -5.51 6.46
C GLY A 211 -12.97 -6.34 6.63
N VAL A 212 -13.19 -6.90 7.83
CA VAL A 212 -14.40 -7.66 8.17
C VAL A 212 -15.64 -6.76 8.13
N LEU A 213 -15.58 -5.57 8.74
CA LEU A 213 -16.71 -4.64 8.73
C LEU A 213 -17.09 -4.22 7.30
N ILE A 214 -16.10 -3.86 6.47
CA ILE A 214 -16.33 -3.50 5.07
C ILE A 214 -16.89 -4.69 4.29
N LEU A 215 -16.35 -5.89 4.48
CA LEU A 215 -16.82 -7.10 3.81
C LEU A 215 -18.29 -7.39 4.12
N LEU A 216 -18.68 -7.31 5.41
CA LEU A 216 -20.06 -7.54 5.83
C LEU A 216 -21.03 -6.50 5.26
N GLN A 217 -20.56 -5.27 5.06
CA GLN A 217 -21.38 -4.21 4.45
C GLN A 217 -21.54 -4.37 2.94
N LEU A 218 -20.54 -4.95 2.27
CA LEU A 218 -20.54 -5.11 0.81
C LEU A 218 -21.20 -6.41 0.34
N LEU A 219 -21.39 -7.38 1.22
CA LEU A 219 -22.05 -8.65 0.90
C LEU A 219 -23.54 -8.58 1.20
N ASP A 220 -24.37 -8.81 0.19
CA ASP A 220 -25.83 -8.93 0.38
C ASP A 220 -26.21 -10.18 1.20
N SER A 221 -25.43 -11.27 1.06
CA SER A 221 -25.59 -12.49 1.86
C SER A 221 -24.29 -13.30 1.94
N PRO A 222 -24.10 -14.15 2.98
CA PRO A 222 -22.94 -15.05 3.05
C PRO A 222 -22.87 -16.06 1.90
N ALA A 223 -24.01 -16.45 1.35
CA ALA A 223 -24.06 -17.35 0.20
C ALA A 223 -23.45 -16.72 -1.07
N ALA A 224 -23.55 -15.39 -1.20
CA ALA A 224 -22.99 -14.67 -2.34
C ALA A 224 -21.47 -14.87 -2.48
N LEU A 225 -20.75 -15.15 -1.39
CA LEU A 225 -19.32 -15.49 -1.41
C LEU A 225 -19.00 -16.74 -2.23
N PHE A 226 -19.90 -17.72 -2.26
CA PHE A 226 -19.65 -19.01 -2.90
C PHE A 226 -20.30 -19.12 -4.28
N VAL A 227 -21.39 -18.38 -4.52
CA VAL A 227 -22.19 -18.49 -5.74
C VAL A 227 -21.76 -17.49 -6.81
N THR A 228 -21.36 -16.28 -6.42
CA THR A 228 -21.06 -15.19 -7.39
C THR A 228 -19.59 -15.18 -7.80
N ASP A 229 -19.29 -14.72 -9.02
CA ASP A 229 -17.91 -14.52 -9.47
C ASP A 229 -17.15 -13.52 -8.58
N TYR A 230 -17.85 -12.44 -8.19
CA TYR A 230 -17.36 -11.47 -7.21
C TYR A 230 -16.98 -12.15 -5.88
N GLY A 231 -17.87 -12.98 -5.35
CA GLY A 231 -17.68 -13.71 -4.12
C GLY A 231 -16.51 -14.70 -4.17
N ARG A 232 -16.38 -15.47 -5.25
CA ARG A 232 -15.29 -16.46 -5.43
C ARG A 232 -13.92 -15.81 -5.48
N LEU A 233 -13.79 -14.69 -6.21
CA LEU A 233 -12.55 -13.89 -6.19
C LEU A 233 -12.27 -13.31 -4.80
N MET A 234 -13.32 -13.00 -4.02
CA MET A 234 -13.17 -12.36 -2.70
C MET A 234 -12.68 -13.41 -1.72
N LEU A 235 -13.25 -14.61 -1.80
CA LEU A 235 -12.81 -15.78 -1.05
C LEU A 235 -11.36 -16.12 -1.34
N PHE A 236 -10.93 -16.08 -2.60
CA PHE A 236 -9.53 -16.28 -2.96
C PHE A 236 -8.61 -15.21 -2.33
N LYS A 237 -9.00 -13.94 -2.38
CA LYS A 237 -8.27 -12.86 -1.69
C LYS A 237 -8.21 -13.09 -0.17
N LEU A 238 -9.30 -13.50 0.46
CA LEU A 238 -9.36 -13.79 1.90
C LEU A 238 -8.46 -14.98 2.28
N MET A 239 -8.41 -16.02 1.44
CA MET A 239 -7.50 -17.14 1.62
C MET A 239 -6.03 -16.68 1.58
N LEU A 240 -5.66 -15.85 0.58
CA LEU A 240 -4.31 -15.30 0.50
C LEU A 240 -3.95 -14.46 1.73
N VAL A 241 -4.87 -13.59 2.18
CA VAL A 241 -4.68 -12.81 3.40
C VAL A 241 -4.51 -13.73 4.61
N ALA A 242 -5.33 -14.77 4.78
CA ALA A 242 -5.22 -15.72 5.87
C ALA A 242 -3.84 -16.42 5.89
N VAL A 243 -3.32 -16.85 4.72
CA VAL A 243 -1.97 -17.41 4.60
C VAL A 243 -0.91 -16.39 5.02
N MET A 244 -1.03 -15.13 4.59
CA MET A 244 -0.12 -14.06 5.03
C MET A 244 -0.15 -13.84 6.54
N LEU A 245 -1.33 -13.90 7.18
CA LEU A 245 -1.46 -13.74 8.62
C LEU A 245 -0.78 -14.88 9.39
N LEU A 246 -0.96 -16.12 8.92
CA LEU A 246 -0.31 -17.30 9.50
C LEU A 246 1.21 -17.20 9.38
N LEU A 247 1.73 -16.75 8.23
CA LEU A 247 3.16 -16.50 8.04
C LEU A 247 3.66 -15.37 8.94
N ALA A 248 2.95 -14.26 9.05
CA ALA A 248 3.33 -13.15 9.93
C ALA A 248 3.35 -13.57 11.41
N ALA A 249 2.39 -14.39 11.83
CA ALA A 249 2.37 -14.99 13.16
C ALA A 249 3.58 -15.92 13.37
N TRP A 250 3.86 -16.80 12.41
CA TRP A 250 5.03 -17.69 12.47
C TRP A 250 6.35 -16.89 12.52
N HIS A 251 6.46 -15.86 11.68
CA HIS A 251 7.59 -14.94 11.64
C HIS A 251 7.83 -14.30 13.02
N LYS A 252 6.79 -13.73 13.65
CA LYS A 252 6.91 -13.11 14.97
C LYS A 252 7.23 -14.10 16.09
N PHE A 253 6.51 -15.22 16.16
CA PHE A 253 6.58 -16.12 17.31
C PHE A 253 7.74 -17.10 17.25
N SER A 254 8.25 -17.43 16.05
CA SER A 254 9.33 -18.40 15.86
C SER A 254 10.59 -17.73 15.32
N LEU A 255 10.52 -17.06 14.16
CA LEU A 255 11.71 -16.61 13.46
C LEU A 255 12.41 -15.43 14.15
N VAL A 256 11.65 -14.44 14.65
CA VAL A 256 12.26 -13.31 15.39
C VAL A 256 12.88 -13.78 16.71
N LYS A 257 12.25 -14.75 17.41
CA LYS A 257 12.83 -15.36 18.62
C LYS A 257 14.10 -16.16 18.29
N ALA A 258 14.07 -16.95 17.22
CA ALA A 258 15.22 -17.72 16.77
C ALA A 258 16.37 -16.83 16.27
N LEU A 259 16.08 -15.67 15.67
CA LEU A 259 17.08 -14.67 15.30
C LEU A 259 17.82 -14.15 16.55
N ALA A 260 17.10 -13.87 17.63
CA ALA A 260 17.70 -13.43 18.89
C ALA A 260 18.61 -14.50 19.53
N GLN A 261 18.39 -15.78 19.23
CA GLN A 261 19.14 -16.91 19.79
C GLN A 261 20.30 -17.39 18.89
N HIS A 262 20.11 -17.40 17.57
CA HIS A 262 21.01 -18.06 16.62
C HIS A 262 21.52 -17.15 15.49
N GLN A 263 21.10 -15.88 15.46
CA GLN A 263 21.51 -14.87 14.46
C GLN A 263 21.31 -15.29 12.98
N ASN A 264 20.39 -16.22 12.69
CA ASN A 264 20.16 -16.71 11.33
C ASN A 264 19.24 -15.77 10.51
N SER A 265 19.83 -14.74 9.91
CA SER A 265 19.13 -13.75 9.07
C SER A 265 18.61 -14.31 7.73
N ARG A 266 19.11 -15.47 7.27
CA ARG A 266 18.75 -16.04 5.96
C ARG A 266 17.35 -16.63 5.94
N LEU A 267 16.97 -17.37 6.99
CA LEU A 267 15.61 -17.91 7.12
C LEU A 267 14.57 -16.78 7.23
N LEU A 268 14.91 -15.73 7.98
CA LEU A 268 14.12 -14.51 8.08
C LEU A 268 13.91 -13.84 6.73
N ALA A 269 14.99 -13.62 5.97
CA ALA A 269 14.91 -13.02 4.64
C ALA A 269 14.05 -13.85 3.67
N ARG A 270 14.11 -15.18 3.73
CA ARG A 270 13.26 -16.06 2.92
C ARG A 270 11.78 -15.93 3.27
N SER A 271 11.45 -15.90 4.57
CA SER A 271 10.07 -15.69 5.04
C SER A 271 9.51 -14.36 4.55
N ILE A 272 10.25 -13.27 4.73
CA ILE A 272 9.82 -11.93 4.30
C ILE A 272 9.64 -11.88 2.77
N PHE A 273 10.50 -12.57 2.01
CA PHE A 273 10.35 -12.65 0.56
C PHE A 273 9.06 -13.38 0.15
N ILE A 274 8.70 -14.47 0.83
CA ILE A 274 7.42 -15.18 0.60
C ILE A 274 6.24 -14.27 0.96
N GLU A 275 6.31 -13.53 2.07
CA GLU A 275 5.29 -12.53 2.44
C GLU A 275 5.13 -11.46 1.36
N MET A 276 6.23 -10.98 0.75
CA MET A 276 6.18 -10.04 -0.38
C MET A 276 5.47 -10.60 -1.60
N LEU A 277 5.73 -11.87 -1.95
CA LEU A 277 5.07 -12.52 -3.09
C LEU A 277 3.57 -12.66 -2.85
N LEU A 278 3.17 -13.06 -1.64
CA LEU A 278 1.76 -13.14 -1.27
C LEU A 278 1.09 -11.77 -1.24
N ALA A 279 1.77 -10.75 -0.71
CA ALA A 279 1.28 -9.38 -0.73
C ALA A 279 1.04 -8.89 -2.17
N LEU A 280 1.97 -9.18 -3.08
CA LEU A 280 1.82 -8.85 -4.50
C LEU A 280 0.60 -9.56 -5.11
N LEU A 281 0.35 -10.82 -4.79
CA LEU A 281 -0.84 -11.55 -5.23
C LEU A 281 -2.14 -10.95 -4.67
N VAL A 282 -2.15 -10.53 -3.40
CA VAL A 282 -3.31 -9.83 -2.79
C VAL A 282 -3.57 -8.48 -3.46
N LEU A 283 -2.52 -7.72 -3.80
CA LEU A 283 -2.66 -6.46 -4.52
C LEU A 283 -3.09 -6.68 -5.97
N ALA A 284 -2.55 -7.70 -6.65
CA ALA A 284 -2.93 -8.06 -8.01
C ALA A 284 -4.41 -8.47 -8.09
N THR A 285 -4.87 -9.34 -7.19
CA THR A 285 -6.30 -9.72 -7.10
C THR A 285 -7.18 -8.50 -6.83
N SER A 286 -6.77 -7.60 -5.94
CA SER A 286 -7.49 -6.34 -5.68
C SER A 286 -7.56 -5.42 -6.92
N SER A 287 -6.50 -5.41 -7.73
CA SER A 287 -6.48 -4.67 -9.00
C SER A 287 -7.43 -5.29 -10.03
N SER A 288 -7.44 -6.62 -10.15
CA SER A 288 -8.38 -7.35 -11.00
C SER A 288 -9.82 -7.09 -10.61
N PHE A 289 -10.13 -7.06 -9.32
CA PHE A 289 -11.46 -6.75 -8.80
C PHE A 289 -12.02 -5.44 -9.35
N THR A 290 -11.25 -4.37 -9.23
CA THR A 290 -11.72 -3.04 -9.62
C THR A 290 -11.66 -2.81 -11.13
N THR A 291 -11.04 -3.70 -11.89
CA THR A 291 -10.79 -3.52 -13.33
C THR A 291 -11.62 -4.45 -14.19
N VAL A 292 -11.82 -5.70 -13.79
CA VAL A 292 -12.55 -6.72 -14.56
C VAL A 292 -13.97 -6.88 -14.04
N VAL A 293 -14.16 -6.94 -12.72
CA VAL A 293 -15.48 -7.17 -12.10
C VAL A 293 -16.26 -5.87 -11.92
N GLY A 294 -15.59 -4.77 -11.62
CA GLY A 294 -16.21 -3.44 -11.57
C GLY A 294 -16.71 -2.90 -12.92
N LEU A 295 -16.39 -3.57 -14.03
CA LEU A 295 -16.93 -3.28 -15.36
C LEU A 295 -18.18 -4.13 -15.69
N ALA A 296 -18.49 -5.14 -14.88
CA ALA A 296 -19.61 -6.07 -15.11
C ALA A 296 -20.89 -5.69 -14.34
N HIS A 297 -20.88 -4.57 -13.62
CA HIS A 297 -22.02 -4.00 -12.91
C HIS A 297 -22.16 -2.51 -13.19
#